data_AF-A9GRR4-F1
#
_entry.id   AF-A9GRR4-F1
#
_cell.length_a   1.000
_cell.length_b   1.000
_cell.length_c   1.000
_cell.angle_alpha   90.00
_cell.angle_beta   90.00
_cell.angle_gamma   90.00
#
_symmetry.space_group_name_H-M   'P 1'
#
loop_
_entity.id
_entity.type
_entity.pdbx_description
1 polymer ?
#
loop_
_entity_poly.entity_id
_entity_poly.type
_entity_poly.pdbx_seq_one_letter_code
_entity_poly.pdbx_strand_id
1 'polypeptide(L)'
;MRRAVRFPTNPEELPAILGMSTHVPPADATRSATWNSVHTAALQTLPRSLRLLGVAAPDIDDLVQDVLLAAYESLDRFDPDYPASASPPPPREADSAVDPPRQAPEPGPGAPVIETPHRPCPAAPRAVPRAREASERDDTFAEELRLLTAARERLTAGDPAGALRQIAVHEQRFPGGQLKNVRERLRTVALARVAAPEQGATGSEPSR
;
A
#
# COMPACT_ATOMS: atom_id res chain seq x y z
N MET A 1 9.55 -4.42 70.59
CA MET A 1 9.94 -3.05 70.19
C MET A 1 9.24 -2.71 68.88
N ARG A 2 8.14 -1.95 68.93
CA ARG A 2 7.34 -1.57 67.75
C ARG A 2 7.76 -0.16 67.31
N ARG A 3 8.21 -0.03 66.06
CA ARG A 3 8.69 1.23 65.48
C ARG A 3 7.46 2.02 64.99
N ALA A 4 7.18 3.15 65.61
CA ALA A 4 6.14 4.07 65.20
C ALA A 4 6.58 4.80 63.92
N VAL A 5 5.83 4.61 62.83
CA VAL A 5 6.02 5.33 61.58
C VAL A 5 5.25 6.65 61.68
N ARG A 6 6.00 7.77 61.74
CA ARG A 6 5.45 9.13 61.66
C ARG A 6 5.08 9.44 60.21
N PHE A 7 3.83 9.79 59.98
CA PHE A 7 3.38 10.41 58.73
C PHE A 7 3.62 11.93 58.82
N PRO A 8 4.32 12.56 57.85
CA PRO A 8 4.37 14.01 57.76
C PRO A 8 3.06 14.54 57.16
N THR A 9 2.34 15.32 57.97
CA THR A 9 1.24 16.20 57.56
C THR A 9 1.83 17.50 57.01
N ASN A 10 1.95 17.61 55.69
CA ASN A 10 2.28 18.89 55.04
C ASN A 10 1.28 19.12 53.89
N PRO A 11 0.29 20.02 54.03
CA PRO A 11 -0.73 20.25 53.02
C PRO A 11 -0.41 21.41 52.03
N GLU A 12 0.84 21.84 51.88
CA GLU A 12 1.18 23.07 51.15
C GLU A 12 2.21 22.95 50.01
N GLU A 13 2.24 21.83 49.29
CA GLU A 13 2.83 21.80 47.95
C GLU A 13 1.75 21.58 46.90
N LEU A 14 1.20 22.68 46.40
CA LEU A 14 0.47 22.72 45.14
C LEU A 14 1.50 22.61 44.01
N PRO A 15 1.60 21.48 43.26
CA PRO A 15 2.40 21.45 42.07
C PRO A 15 1.80 22.42 41.06
N ALA A 16 2.68 23.26 40.53
CA ALA A 16 2.42 24.15 39.41
C ALA A 16 1.48 23.50 38.39
N ILE A 17 0.30 24.10 38.29
CA ILE A 17 -0.72 23.83 37.29
C ILE A 17 -0.04 23.87 35.92
N LEU A 18 0.06 22.69 35.32
CA LEU A 18 -0.23 22.43 33.92
C LEU A 18 0.31 23.49 32.94
N GLY A 19 1.62 23.47 32.73
CA GLY A 19 2.14 23.70 31.39
C GLY A 19 1.71 22.53 30.50
N MET A 20 0.44 22.48 30.09
CA MET A 20 0.01 21.65 28.96
C MET A 20 0.72 22.20 27.73
N SER A 21 1.96 21.76 27.52
CA SER A 21 2.56 21.76 26.21
C SER A 21 1.66 20.88 25.36
N THR A 22 0.65 21.50 24.75
CA THR A 22 -0.04 20.95 23.59
C THR A 22 1.05 20.76 22.56
N HIS A 23 1.64 19.57 22.58
CA HIS A 23 2.52 19.09 21.55
C HIS A 23 1.67 19.03 20.29
N VAL A 24 1.65 20.14 19.54
CA VAL A 24 1.04 20.20 18.20
C VAL A 24 1.84 19.19 17.39
N PRO A 25 1.25 18.04 17.01
CA PRO A 25 1.97 17.11 16.16
C PRO A 25 2.31 17.84 14.85
N PRO A 26 3.48 17.56 14.25
CA PRO A 26 3.81 18.13 12.95
C PRO A 26 2.65 17.81 11.98
N ALA A 27 2.21 18.80 11.20
CA ALA A 27 1.06 18.69 10.30
C ALA A 27 1.15 17.47 9.34
N ASP A 28 2.36 17.00 9.05
CA ASP A 28 2.60 15.82 8.21
C ASP A 28 2.17 14.50 8.87
N ALA A 29 2.14 14.42 10.21
CA ALA A 29 1.79 13.21 10.94
C ALA A 29 0.28 12.93 10.92
N THR A 30 -0.55 13.97 11.02
CA THR A 30 -2.01 13.87 10.94
C THR A 30 -2.44 13.54 9.50
N ARG A 31 -1.83 14.18 8.50
CA ARG A 31 -2.03 13.84 7.07
C ARG A 31 -1.76 12.35 6.79
N SER A 32 -0.65 11.84 7.31
CA SER A 32 -0.25 10.44 7.13
C SER A 32 -1.24 9.46 7.79
N ALA A 33 -1.75 9.78 8.99
CA ALA A 33 -2.73 8.94 9.69
C ALA A 33 -4.09 8.91 8.97
N THR A 34 -4.59 10.08 8.55
CA THR A 34 -5.85 10.20 7.80
C THR A 34 -5.75 9.47 6.46
N TRP A 35 -4.67 9.67 5.70
CA TRP A 35 -4.44 8.98 4.44
C TRP A 35 -4.42 7.46 4.61
N ASN A 36 -3.70 6.94 5.61
CA ASN A 36 -3.64 5.50 5.87
C ASN A 36 -5.02 4.90 6.17
N SER A 37 -5.86 5.61 6.90
CA SER A 37 -7.24 5.19 7.18
C SER A 37 -8.09 5.14 5.90
N VAL A 38 -8.10 6.24 5.13
CA VAL A 38 -8.86 6.35 3.87
C VAL A 38 -8.39 5.31 2.86
N HIS A 39 -7.09 5.17 2.67
CA HIS A 39 -6.47 4.20 1.77
C HIS A 39 -6.87 2.76 2.15
N THR A 40 -6.82 2.41 3.43
CA THR A 40 -7.22 1.08 3.90
C THR A 40 -8.72 0.82 3.64
N ALA A 41 -9.58 1.79 3.93
CA ALA A 41 -11.02 1.66 3.71
C ALA A 41 -11.37 1.56 2.20
N ALA A 42 -10.69 2.36 1.36
CA ALA A 42 -10.85 2.35 -0.08
C ALA A 42 -10.43 1.01 -0.70
N LEU A 43 -9.29 0.44 -0.31
CA LEU A 43 -8.83 -0.87 -0.78
C LEU A 43 -9.80 -2.01 -0.43
N GLN A 44 -10.54 -1.90 0.68
CA GLN A 44 -11.55 -2.91 1.05
C GLN A 44 -12.86 -2.74 0.28
N THR A 45 -13.23 -1.51 -0.06
CA THR A 45 -14.57 -1.18 -0.54
C THR A 45 -14.63 -1.05 -2.07
N LEU A 46 -13.66 -0.36 -2.68
CA LEU A 46 -13.66 -0.05 -4.12
C LEU A 46 -13.72 -1.31 -5.01
N PRO A 47 -12.91 -2.37 -4.79
CA PRO A 47 -12.96 -3.54 -5.65
C PRO A 47 -14.34 -4.22 -5.68
N ARG A 48 -15.06 -4.21 -4.55
CA ARG A 48 -16.42 -4.76 -4.47
C ARG A 48 -17.41 -3.87 -5.21
N SER A 49 -17.33 -2.56 -5.03
CA SER A 49 -18.20 -1.59 -5.71
C SER A 49 -18.01 -1.62 -7.22
N LEU A 50 -16.77 -1.66 -7.71
CA LEU A 50 -16.47 -1.73 -9.15
C LEU A 50 -16.99 -3.02 -9.79
N ARG A 51 -16.92 -4.16 -9.09
CA ARG A 51 -17.54 -5.41 -9.56
C ARG A 51 -19.06 -5.30 -9.69
N LEU A 52 -19.72 -4.65 -8.73
CA LEU A 52 -21.18 -4.42 -8.80
C LEU A 52 -21.56 -3.51 -9.98
N LEU A 53 -20.65 -2.63 -10.41
CA LEU A 53 -20.79 -1.79 -11.59
C LEU A 53 -20.43 -2.51 -12.91
N GLY A 54 -20.03 -3.78 -12.86
CA GLY A 54 -19.71 -4.58 -14.04
C GLY A 54 -18.32 -4.35 -14.63
N VAL A 55 -17.41 -3.70 -13.89
CA VAL A 55 -16.00 -3.56 -14.30
C VAL A 55 -15.36 -4.95 -14.42
N ALA A 56 -14.63 -5.17 -15.50
CA ALA A 56 -13.96 -6.45 -15.73
C ALA A 56 -12.88 -6.69 -14.67
N ALA A 57 -12.74 -7.92 -14.20
CA ALA A 57 -11.77 -8.29 -13.19
C ALA A 57 -10.33 -7.79 -13.42
N PRO A 58 -9.76 -7.83 -14.65
CA PRO A 58 -8.41 -7.31 -14.89
C PRO A 58 -8.30 -5.77 -14.76
N ASP A 59 -9.37 -5.02 -14.96
CA ASP A 59 -9.36 -3.55 -14.95
C ASP A 59 -9.57 -2.96 -13.54
N ILE A 60 -9.91 -3.80 -12.56
CA ILE A 60 -10.24 -3.34 -11.20
C ILE A 60 -9.03 -2.73 -10.51
N ASP A 61 -7.87 -3.36 -10.60
CA ASP A 61 -6.67 -2.89 -9.88
C ASP A 61 -6.17 -1.56 -10.45
N ASP A 62 -6.20 -1.40 -11.78
CA ASP A 62 -5.85 -0.16 -12.46
C ASP A 62 -6.77 1.00 -12.04
N LEU A 63 -8.09 0.78 -12.05
CA LEU A 63 -9.05 1.79 -11.62
C LEU A 63 -8.96 2.13 -10.13
N VAL A 64 -8.67 1.13 -9.27
CA VAL A 64 -8.43 1.38 -7.85
C VAL A 64 -7.19 2.25 -7.66
N GLN A 65 -6.12 1.99 -8.41
CA GLN A 65 -4.91 2.78 -8.38
C GLN A 65 -5.16 4.23 -8.84
N ASP A 66 -5.87 4.42 -9.95
CA ASP A 66 -6.21 5.75 -10.48
C ASP A 66 -7.07 6.55 -9.48
N VAL A 67 -8.08 5.93 -8.88
CA VAL A 67 -8.93 6.57 -7.87
C VAL A 67 -8.12 6.96 -6.63
N LEU A 68 -7.24 6.08 -6.15
CA LEU A 68 -6.39 6.37 -5.01
C LEU A 68 -5.38 7.47 -5.31
N LEU A 69 -4.80 7.49 -6.51
CA LEU A 69 -3.88 8.55 -6.92
C LEU A 69 -4.59 9.91 -6.98
N ALA A 70 -5.76 9.96 -7.62
CA ALA A 70 -6.58 11.17 -7.65
C ALA A 70 -7.01 11.63 -6.24
N ALA A 71 -7.36 10.68 -5.37
CA ALA A 71 -7.70 10.98 -3.98
C ALA A 71 -6.51 11.57 -3.22
N TYR A 72 -5.31 11.02 -3.41
CA TYR A 72 -4.08 11.51 -2.78
C TYR A 72 -3.74 12.94 -3.22
N GLU A 73 -3.85 13.24 -4.52
CA GLU A 73 -3.65 14.60 -5.05
C GLU A 73 -4.70 15.59 -4.53
N SER A 74 -5.92 15.10 -4.30
CA SER A 74 -7.00 15.92 -3.73
C SER A 74 -6.93 16.06 -2.20
N LEU A 75 -6.04 15.35 -1.51
CA LEU A 75 -6.05 15.21 -0.06
C LEU A 75 -5.87 16.56 0.66
N ASP A 76 -5.08 17.46 0.10
CA ASP A 76 -4.90 18.82 0.63
C ASP A 76 -6.22 19.59 0.71
N ARG A 77 -7.17 19.30 -0.18
CA ARG A 77 -8.50 19.92 -0.20
C ARG A 77 -9.45 19.38 0.88
N PHE A 78 -9.13 18.22 1.46
CA PHE A 78 -9.93 17.56 2.48
C PHE A 78 -9.35 17.71 3.89
N ASP A 79 -8.30 18.52 4.05
CA ASP A 79 -7.84 18.94 5.37
C ASP A 79 -8.96 19.77 6.04
N PRO A 80 -9.49 19.38 7.22
CA PRO A 80 -10.51 20.17 7.92
C PRO A 80 -10.01 21.56 8.31
N ASP A 81 -8.69 21.76 8.40
CA ASP A 81 -8.07 23.05 8.64
C ASP A 81 -7.78 23.82 7.33
N TYR A 82 -8.13 23.24 6.17
CA TYR A 82 -8.02 23.93 4.88
C TYR A 82 -8.93 25.16 4.91
N PRO A 83 -8.38 26.39 4.80
CA PRO A 83 -9.19 27.58 4.90
C PRO A 83 -10.17 27.61 3.73
N ALA A 84 -11.47 27.64 4.03
CA ALA A 84 -12.54 27.76 3.02
C ALA A 84 -12.37 28.98 2.10
N SER A 85 -11.51 29.93 2.49
CA SER A 85 -11.15 31.13 1.74
C SER A 85 -9.95 30.98 0.80
N ALA A 86 -9.29 29.82 0.75
CA ALA A 86 -8.30 29.55 -0.30
C ALA A 86 -9.06 29.32 -1.60
N SER A 87 -9.29 30.43 -2.33
CA SER A 87 -9.78 30.41 -3.70
C SER A 87 -8.99 29.33 -4.45
N PRO A 88 -9.67 28.37 -5.11
CA PRO A 88 -8.95 27.34 -5.86
C PRO A 88 -7.98 28.05 -6.80
N PRO A 89 -6.73 27.58 -6.94
CA PRO A 89 -5.89 28.07 -8.01
C PRO A 89 -6.72 27.92 -9.30
N PRO A 90 -6.72 28.94 -10.19
CA PRO A 90 -7.46 28.84 -11.43
C PRO A 90 -7.08 27.50 -12.06
N PRO A 91 -8.05 26.72 -12.57
CA PRO A 91 -7.75 25.46 -13.22
C PRO A 91 -6.60 25.75 -14.17
N ARG A 92 -5.45 25.11 -13.92
CA ARG A 92 -4.42 25.03 -14.95
C ARG A 92 -5.13 24.26 -16.04
N GLU A 93 -5.75 24.99 -16.96
CA GLU A 93 -6.07 24.50 -18.27
C GLU A 93 -4.78 23.82 -18.69
N ALA A 94 -4.79 22.48 -18.63
CA ALA A 94 -3.83 21.72 -19.38
C ALA A 94 -3.96 22.34 -20.76
N ASP A 95 -2.89 23.00 -21.20
CA ASP A 95 -2.64 23.36 -22.58
C ASP A 95 -2.74 22.03 -23.34
N SER A 96 -3.99 21.63 -23.59
CA SER A 96 -4.36 20.87 -24.74
C SER A 96 -4.04 21.84 -25.85
N ALA A 97 -2.77 21.83 -26.24
CA ALA A 97 -2.38 22.06 -27.59
C ALA A 97 -3.28 21.12 -28.41
N VAL A 98 -4.44 21.66 -28.77
CA VAL A 98 -5.28 21.19 -29.84
C VAL A 98 -4.36 21.24 -31.04
N ASP A 99 -3.69 20.13 -31.30
CA ASP A 99 -3.09 19.85 -32.58
C ASP A 99 -4.25 20.00 -33.58
N PRO A 100 -4.19 20.96 -34.51
CA PRO A 100 -5.27 21.14 -35.47
C PRO A 100 -5.49 19.82 -36.22
N PRO A 101 -6.74 19.49 -36.60
CA PRO A 101 -7.00 18.27 -37.35
C PRO A 101 -6.17 18.31 -38.63
N ARG A 102 -5.12 17.47 -38.70
CA ARG A 102 -4.42 17.18 -39.95
C ARG A 102 -5.46 16.65 -40.92
N GLN A 103 -5.82 17.48 -41.88
CA GLN A 103 -6.63 17.09 -43.03
C GLN A 103 -6.01 15.85 -43.67
N ALA A 104 -6.85 14.83 -43.85
CA ALA A 104 -6.52 13.65 -44.64
C ALA A 104 -6.15 14.10 -46.07
N PRO A 105 -4.97 13.72 -46.60
CA PRO A 105 -4.69 13.86 -48.02
C PRO A 105 -5.60 12.90 -48.80
N GLU A 106 -6.31 13.44 -49.78
CA GLU A 106 -7.06 12.64 -50.77
C GLU A 106 -6.18 11.57 -51.43
N PRO A 107 -6.74 10.38 -51.74
CA PRO A 107 -6.07 9.39 -52.57
C PRO A 107 -6.05 9.85 -54.04
N GLY A 108 -4.93 10.41 -54.47
CA GLY A 108 -4.64 10.65 -55.89
C GLY A 108 -4.33 9.34 -56.64
N PRO A 109 -4.88 9.13 -57.85
CA PRO A 109 -4.53 7.99 -58.70
C PRO A 109 -3.32 8.31 -59.59
N GLY A 110 -2.30 7.44 -59.61
CA GLY A 110 -1.32 7.39 -60.70
C GLY A 110 0.13 7.05 -60.29
N ALA A 111 0.56 5.85 -60.74
CA ALA A 111 1.90 5.30 -60.98
C ALA A 111 3.07 6.30 -61.28
N PRO A 112 4.38 5.91 -61.24
CA PRO A 112 4.94 4.57 -61.44
C PRO A 112 6.03 4.09 -60.47
N VAL A 113 6.24 2.78 -60.53
CA VAL A 113 7.34 1.98 -59.98
C VAL A 113 8.70 2.60 -60.28
N ILE A 114 9.48 2.90 -59.24
CA ILE A 114 10.93 3.06 -59.32
C ILE A 114 11.56 1.97 -58.45
N GLU A 115 11.99 0.93 -59.15
CA GLU A 115 12.77 -0.20 -58.66
C GLU A 115 14.14 0.35 -58.19
N THR A 116 14.36 0.33 -56.87
CA THR A 116 15.65 0.68 -56.26
C THR A 116 16.39 -0.60 -55.88
N PRO A 117 17.71 -0.67 -56.16
CA PRO A 117 18.46 -1.92 -56.16
C PRO A 117 18.64 -2.52 -54.76
N HIS A 118 18.44 -3.83 -54.71
CA HIS A 118 18.70 -4.72 -53.58
C HIS A 118 20.09 -4.49 -52.98
N ARG A 119 20.13 -4.04 -51.72
CA ARG A 119 21.34 -4.08 -50.91
C ARG A 119 21.45 -5.45 -50.24
N PRO A 120 22.57 -6.17 -50.37
CA PRO A 120 22.77 -7.46 -49.71
C PRO A 120 22.77 -7.34 -48.18
N CYS A 121 22.06 -8.25 -47.53
CA CYS A 121 22.05 -8.48 -46.09
C CYS A 121 23.45 -8.70 -45.50
N PRO A 122 23.64 -8.32 -44.23
CA PRO A 122 24.39 -9.14 -43.29
C PRO A 122 23.51 -9.58 -42.11
N ALA A 123 23.35 -10.89 -42.01
CA ALA A 123 23.24 -11.72 -40.81
C ALA A 123 22.41 -11.23 -39.59
N ALA A 124 21.30 -11.95 -39.32
CA ALA A 124 20.79 -12.18 -37.97
C ALA A 124 21.83 -12.97 -37.11
N PRO A 125 21.65 -13.24 -35.79
CA PRO A 125 20.63 -12.82 -34.83
C PRO A 125 21.23 -12.32 -33.49
N ARG A 126 20.54 -11.43 -32.75
CA ARG A 126 20.70 -11.37 -31.28
C ARG A 126 19.35 -11.18 -30.61
N ALA A 127 18.71 -12.30 -30.31
CA ALA A 127 17.63 -12.35 -29.34
C ALA A 127 18.18 -11.88 -27.98
N VAL A 128 17.66 -10.74 -27.57
CA VAL A 128 17.79 -10.06 -26.29
C VAL A 128 17.77 -10.99 -25.06
N PRO A 129 18.79 -10.97 -24.20
CA PRO A 129 18.80 -11.66 -22.89
C PRO A 129 17.72 -11.18 -21.90
N ARG A 130 17.09 -10.03 -22.14
CA ARG A 130 16.22 -9.35 -21.15
C ARG A 130 14.93 -10.09 -20.78
N ALA A 131 14.40 -10.92 -21.67
CA ALA A 131 13.14 -11.62 -21.39
C ALA A 131 13.30 -12.69 -20.29
N ARG A 132 14.46 -13.34 -20.20
CA ARG A 132 14.70 -14.43 -19.24
C ARG A 132 14.84 -13.92 -17.79
N GLU A 133 15.49 -12.77 -17.62
CA GLU A 133 15.67 -12.14 -16.31
C GLU A 133 14.37 -11.59 -15.71
N ALA A 134 13.39 -11.24 -16.55
CA ALA A 134 12.08 -10.82 -16.09
C ALA A 134 11.29 -12.00 -15.53
N SER A 135 11.22 -13.11 -16.28
CA SER A 135 10.51 -14.32 -15.83
C SER A 135 11.10 -14.92 -14.54
N GLU A 136 12.43 -14.93 -14.39
CA GLU A 136 13.07 -15.43 -13.16
C GLU A 136 12.75 -14.55 -11.93
N ARG A 137 12.59 -13.24 -12.12
CA ARG A 137 12.15 -12.32 -11.06
C ARG A 137 10.69 -12.58 -10.67
N ASP A 138 9.83 -12.83 -11.65
CA ASP A 138 8.42 -13.14 -11.41
C ASP A 138 8.26 -14.47 -10.63
N ASP A 139 9.02 -15.50 -11.00
CA ASP A 139 9.03 -16.79 -10.31
C ASP A 139 9.53 -16.66 -8.86
N THR A 140 10.56 -15.83 -8.65
CA THR A 140 11.11 -15.55 -7.31
C THR A 140 10.06 -14.86 -6.43
N PHE A 141 9.35 -13.87 -6.97
CA PHE A 141 8.30 -13.15 -6.26
C PHE A 141 7.10 -14.05 -5.93
N ALA A 142 6.67 -14.88 -6.87
CA ALA A 142 5.57 -15.82 -6.66
C ALA A 142 5.88 -16.82 -5.51
N GLU A 143 7.11 -17.33 -5.45
CA GLU A 143 7.54 -18.21 -4.37
C GLU A 143 7.66 -17.47 -3.03
N GLU A 144 8.14 -16.23 -3.04
CA GLU A 144 8.19 -15.36 -1.86
C GLU A 144 6.79 -15.16 -1.26
N LEU A 145 5.81 -14.82 -2.12
CA LEU A 145 4.41 -14.62 -1.74
C LEU A 145 3.77 -15.92 -1.21
N ARG A 146 4.11 -17.08 -1.79
CA ARG A 146 3.59 -18.38 -1.36
C ARG A 146 3.97 -18.71 0.08
N LEU A 147 5.22 -18.47 0.48
CA LEU A 147 5.68 -18.70 1.86
C LEU A 147 4.98 -17.78 2.87
N LEU A 148 4.81 -16.49 2.54
CA LEU A 148 4.13 -15.56 3.43
C LEU A 148 2.61 -15.80 3.51
N THR A 149 2.01 -16.28 2.42
CA THR A 149 0.61 -16.72 2.41
C THR A 149 0.41 -17.90 3.35
N ALA A 150 1.29 -18.93 3.28
CA ALA A 150 1.25 -20.06 4.21
C ALA A 150 1.44 -19.63 5.67
N ALA A 151 2.29 -18.65 5.95
CA ALA A 151 2.45 -18.09 7.30
C ALA A 151 1.15 -17.40 7.79
N ARG A 152 0.47 -16.67 6.91
CA ARG A 152 -0.82 -16.02 7.23
C ARG A 152 -1.92 -17.05 7.50
N GLU A 153 -2.00 -18.11 6.69
CA GLU A 153 -2.94 -19.22 6.90
C GLU A 153 -2.74 -19.88 8.28
N ARG A 154 -1.49 -20.08 8.70
CA ARG A 154 -1.16 -20.59 10.04
C ARG A 154 -1.64 -19.66 11.15
N LEU A 155 -1.50 -18.35 10.99
CA LEU A 155 -2.06 -17.39 11.93
C LEU A 155 -3.59 -17.49 11.98
N THR A 156 -4.28 -17.55 10.83
CA THR A 156 -5.74 -17.68 10.82
C THR A 156 -6.22 -18.99 11.45
N ALA A 157 -5.43 -20.06 11.35
CA ALA A 157 -5.71 -21.34 11.99
C ALA A 157 -5.39 -21.39 13.50
N GLY A 158 -4.91 -20.29 14.09
CA GLY A 158 -4.53 -20.26 15.51
C GLY A 158 -3.19 -20.96 15.82
N ASP A 159 -2.33 -21.17 14.82
CA ASP A 159 -1.00 -21.77 14.95
C ASP A 159 0.10 -20.70 14.76
N PRO A 160 0.33 -19.81 15.76
CA PRO A 160 1.34 -18.76 15.64
C PRO A 160 2.77 -19.32 15.64
N ALA A 161 3.01 -20.48 16.27
CA ALA A 161 4.30 -21.15 16.23
C ALA A 161 4.62 -21.67 14.82
N GLY A 162 3.64 -22.24 14.12
CA GLY A 162 3.75 -22.64 12.72
C GLY A 162 3.99 -21.46 11.78
N ALA A 163 3.35 -20.32 12.03
CA ALA A 163 3.59 -19.09 11.28
C ALA A 163 5.04 -18.60 11.43
N LEU A 164 5.60 -18.59 12.65
CA LEU A 164 7.00 -18.20 12.90
C LEU A 164 8.00 -19.12 12.18
N ARG A 165 7.73 -20.43 12.10
CA ARG A 165 8.57 -21.36 11.32
C ARG A 165 8.56 -21.00 9.83
N GLN A 166 7.39 -20.69 9.25
CA GLN A 166 7.31 -20.27 7.84
C GLN A 166 8.02 -18.94 7.58
N ILE A 167 7.90 -17.98 8.50
CA ILE A 167 8.63 -16.71 8.44
C ILE A 167 10.15 -16.93 8.44
N ALA A 168 10.66 -17.84 9.27
CA ALA A 168 12.08 -18.17 9.30
C ALA A 168 12.56 -18.82 7.99
N VAL A 169 11.77 -19.71 7.39
CA VAL A 169 12.06 -20.31 6.07
C VAL A 169 12.11 -19.23 4.98
N HIS A 170 11.17 -18.28 5.00
CA HIS A 170 11.18 -17.12 4.09
C HIS A 170 12.44 -16.28 4.27
N GLU A 171 12.82 -15.92 5.50
CA GLU A 171 14.01 -15.11 5.77
C GLU A 171 15.31 -15.78 5.31
N GLN A 172 15.43 -17.10 5.51
CA GLN A 172 16.59 -17.85 5.06
C GLN A 172 16.70 -17.88 3.52
N ARG A 173 15.57 -17.99 2.83
CA ARG A 173 15.53 -18.10 1.36
C ARG A 173 15.60 -16.74 0.66
N PHE A 174 15.02 -15.71 1.28
CA PHE A 174 14.88 -14.36 0.73
C PHE A 174 15.30 -13.29 1.75
N PRO A 175 16.59 -13.21 2.13
CA PRO A 175 17.07 -12.24 3.12
C PRO A 175 16.86 -10.78 2.66
N GLY A 176 16.97 -10.52 1.35
CA GLY A 176 16.69 -9.25 0.69
C GLY A 176 15.40 -9.25 -0.15
N GLY A 177 14.45 -10.13 0.15
CA GLY A 177 13.18 -10.25 -0.59
C GLY A 177 12.35 -8.96 -0.58
N GLN A 178 11.50 -8.80 -1.60
CA GLN A 178 10.69 -7.59 -1.78
C GLN A 178 9.60 -7.48 -0.70
N LEU A 179 9.22 -8.59 -0.07
CA LEU A 179 8.14 -8.66 0.92
C LEU A 179 8.64 -8.63 2.37
N LYS A 180 9.84 -8.08 2.61
CA LYS A 180 10.43 -7.92 3.97
C LYS A 180 9.48 -7.20 4.95
N ASN A 181 8.81 -6.13 4.52
CA ASN A 181 7.90 -5.39 5.40
C ASN A 181 6.67 -6.24 5.82
N VAL A 182 6.16 -7.06 4.89
CA VAL A 182 5.07 -8.00 5.17
C VAL A 182 5.52 -9.06 6.16
N ARG A 183 6.73 -9.60 5.97
CA ARG A 183 7.36 -10.54 6.91
C ARG A 183 7.44 -9.98 8.33
N GLU A 184 8.00 -8.77 8.51
CA GLU A 184 8.14 -8.18 9.85
C GLU A 184 6.78 -7.93 10.51
N ARG A 185 5.78 -7.49 9.74
CA ARG A 185 4.41 -7.33 10.26
C ARG A 185 3.81 -8.65 10.74
N LEU A 186 3.93 -9.72 9.95
CA LEU A 186 3.44 -11.05 10.33
C LEU A 186 4.20 -11.60 11.56
N ARG A 187 5.51 -11.33 11.66
CA ARG A 187 6.32 -11.71 12.81
C ARG A 187 5.81 -11.06 14.10
N THR A 188 5.55 -9.75 14.09
CA THR A 188 4.99 -9.03 15.25
C THR A 188 3.65 -9.61 15.68
N VAL A 189 2.75 -9.89 14.73
CA VAL A 189 1.44 -10.49 15.02
C VAL A 189 1.58 -11.89 15.62
N ALA A 190 2.46 -12.72 15.05
CA ALA A 190 2.71 -14.07 15.55
C ALA A 190 3.29 -14.06 16.98
N LEU A 191 4.28 -13.21 17.24
CA LEU A 191 4.87 -13.04 18.57
C LEU A 191 3.84 -12.57 19.61
N ALA A 192 3.00 -11.59 19.26
CA ALA A 192 1.93 -11.12 20.14
C ALA A 192 0.96 -12.24 20.53
N ARG A 193 0.62 -13.14 19.60
CA ARG A 193 -0.24 -14.30 19.87
C ARG A 193 0.42 -15.38 20.71
N VAL A 194 1.72 -15.60 20.53
CA VAL A 194 2.49 -16.52 21.41
C VAL A 194 2.54 -15.97 22.83
N ALA A 195 2.66 -14.65 23.01
CA ALA A 195 2.67 -14.00 24.31
C ALA A 195 1.29 -13.96 25.00
N ALA A 196 0.20 -14.04 24.23
CA ALA A 196 -1.18 -13.98 24.74
C ALA A 196 -2.02 -15.22 24.34
N PRO A 197 -1.68 -16.44 24.81
CA PRO A 197 -2.35 -17.68 24.39
C PRO A 197 -3.82 -17.82 24.87
N GLU A 198 -4.25 -17.04 25.86
CA GLU A 198 -5.44 -17.34 26.67
C GLU A 198 -6.72 -16.55 26.32
N GLN A 199 -6.69 -15.55 25.42
CA GLN A 199 -7.87 -14.69 25.20
C GLN A 199 -8.95 -15.28 24.24
N GLY A 200 -8.75 -16.49 23.71
CA GLY A 200 -9.62 -17.09 22.69
C GLY A 200 -10.61 -18.16 23.17
N ALA A 201 -10.46 -18.70 24.39
CA ALA A 201 -11.21 -19.89 24.82
C ALA A 201 -12.31 -19.61 25.87
N THR A 202 -12.33 -18.43 26.49
CA THR A 202 -13.26 -18.12 27.58
C THR A 202 -14.38 -17.20 27.09
N GLY A 203 -15.39 -17.72 26.40
CA GLY A 203 -16.54 -16.87 26.09
C GLY A 203 -17.57 -17.38 25.10
N SER A 204 -18.12 -18.58 25.29
CA SER A 204 -19.52 -18.89 24.94
C SER A 204 -19.86 -20.30 25.40
N GLU A 205 -20.08 -20.45 26.70
CA GLU A 205 -21.00 -21.48 27.18
C GLU A 205 -22.36 -20.77 27.37
N PRO A 206 -23.28 -20.85 26.39
CA PRO A 206 -24.62 -20.30 26.58
C PRO A 206 -25.33 -21.16 27.64
N SER A 207 -25.46 -20.61 28.85
CA SER A 207 -26.36 -21.15 29.87
C SER A 207 -27.75 -21.32 29.28
N ARG A 208 -28.23 -22.56 29.40
CA ARG A 208 -29.50 -23.06 28.92
C ARG A 208 -30.61 -22.79 29.92
#